data_AF-A0A2S6Z985-F1
#
_entry.id   AF-A0A2S6Z985-F1
#
_cell.length_a   1.000
_cell.length_b   1.000
_cell.length_c   1.000
_cell.angle_alpha   90.00
_cell.angle_beta   90.00
_cell.angle_gamma   90.00
#
_symmetry.space_group_name_H-M   'P 1'
#
loop_
_entity.id
_entity.type
_entity.pdbx_description
1 polymer ?
#
loop_
_entity_poly.entity_id
_entity_poly.type
_entity_poly.pdbx_seq_one_letter_code
_entity_poly.pdbx_strand_id
1 'polypeptide(L)'
;MSTLLRRPATYLALPMLFSCALTLLTYSLPRDYADGIALLVAGAAATCVLDAALRVQLPAVERFRAYRYAGTRDAFLVMTLAAVVTLFCIVDVALFPIPLFSDPSSYATLSPLRAHVRHISNMCWILPPIALLCARHRGLRAAMLTLGFVFPIVVIDRNRIFAGLFSFVLVMLLRRDPARRLPWKTIGLLVLAGGGVFSILGALRSGSLATVALPFSALYRAMPQGVQWLLLYISAGPYNFGAILAKGYVNASFLVNQLVPFSGSIATAGTGIPLDAPNINVGTEFFPFLMAWGAPGALLALLALYAGLVWSVRLLNRSLSIFHVLIFLRIAYACLMAPFAPQAFTWTNFGFIALCLVLHACTVLLPTRNAVPTPAA
;
A
#
# COMPACT_ATOMS: atom_id res chain seq x y z
N MET A 1 -19.62 5.61 -13.00
CA MET A 1 -18.45 4.93 -12.39
C MET A 1 -18.91 3.53 -12.01
N SER A 2 -18.22 2.47 -12.40
CA SER A 2 -18.75 1.11 -12.20
C SER A 2 -18.96 0.83 -10.71
N THR A 3 -20.08 0.20 -10.38
CA THR A 3 -20.43 -0.33 -9.05
C THR A 3 -19.28 -1.14 -8.41
N LEU A 4 -18.36 -1.66 -9.23
CA LEU A 4 -17.15 -2.36 -8.83
C LEU A 4 -16.22 -1.53 -7.94
N LEU A 5 -15.85 -0.29 -8.29
CA LEU A 5 -14.92 0.51 -7.47
C LEU A 5 -15.46 0.82 -6.06
N ARG A 6 -16.77 0.70 -5.86
CA ARG A 6 -17.40 0.91 -4.56
C ARG A 6 -17.39 -0.34 -3.68
N ARG A 7 -17.08 -1.50 -4.25
CA ARG A 7 -17.01 -2.77 -3.53
C ARG A 7 -15.64 -2.96 -2.87
N PRO A 8 -15.58 -3.24 -1.56
CA PRO A 8 -14.35 -3.59 -0.85
C PRO A 8 -13.52 -4.66 -1.58
N ALA A 9 -14.12 -5.78 -1.99
CA ALA A 9 -13.36 -6.88 -2.62
C ALA A 9 -12.55 -6.45 -3.86
N THR A 10 -12.94 -5.39 -4.56
CA THR A 10 -12.20 -4.86 -5.72
C THR A 10 -10.75 -4.50 -5.42
N TYR A 11 -10.45 -4.05 -4.20
CA TYR A 11 -9.10 -3.63 -3.82
C TYR A 11 -8.21 -4.78 -3.36
N LEU A 12 -8.76 -5.98 -3.13
CA LEU A 12 -8.02 -7.15 -2.66
C LEU A 12 -8.06 -8.30 -3.68
N ALA A 13 -9.26 -8.69 -4.09
CA ALA A 13 -9.47 -9.85 -4.95
C ALA A 13 -8.92 -9.61 -6.36
N LEU A 14 -9.20 -8.45 -6.99
CA LEU A 14 -8.71 -8.21 -8.35
C LEU A 14 -7.18 -8.17 -8.44
N PRO A 15 -6.46 -7.45 -7.57
CA PRO A 15 -4.99 -7.48 -7.56
C PRO A 15 -4.43 -8.89 -7.32
N MET A 16 -5.06 -9.66 -6.41
CA MET A 16 -4.66 -11.04 -6.15
C MET A 16 -4.85 -11.94 -7.36
N LEU A 17 -6.04 -11.91 -7.98
CA LEU A 17 -6.33 -12.70 -9.19
C LEU A 17 -5.43 -12.31 -10.35
N PHE A 18 -5.20 -11.01 -10.53
CA PHE A 18 -4.29 -10.49 -11.56
C PHE A 18 -2.85 -10.98 -11.35
N SER A 19 -2.35 -10.90 -10.12
CA SER A 19 -1.01 -11.38 -9.75
C SER A 19 -0.88 -12.90 -9.93
N CYS A 20 -1.90 -13.68 -9.53
CA CYS A 20 -1.94 -15.12 -9.76
C CYS A 20 -1.92 -15.46 -11.26
N ALA A 21 -2.75 -14.79 -12.07
CA ALA A 21 -2.78 -15.00 -13.52
C ALA A 21 -1.43 -14.66 -14.17
N LEU A 22 -0.80 -13.54 -13.78
CA LEU A 22 0.53 -13.19 -14.26
C LEU A 22 1.60 -14.18 -13.80
N THR A 23 1.46 -14.78 -12.62
CA THR A 23 2.36 -15.83 -12.15
C THR A 23 2.29 -17.06 -13.05
N LEU A 24 1.09 -17.50 -13.41
CA LEU A 24 0.88 -18.60 -14.37
C LEU A 24 1.48 -18.31 -15.77
N LEU A 25 1.49 -17.04 -16.19
CA LEU A 25 2.07 -16.61 -17.47
C LEU A 25 3.58 -16.40 -17.42
N THR A 26 4.12 -16.02 -16.25
CA THR A 26 5.51 -15.61 -16.08
C THR A 26 6.43 -16.81 -15.82
N TYR A 27 5.92 -17.87 -15.19
CA TYR A 27 6.71 -19.03 -14.80
C TYR A 27 6.21 -20.32 -15.44
N SER A 28 7.14 -21.17 -15.84
CA SER A 28 6.92 -22.59 -16.09
C SER A 28 6.83 -23.32 -14.74
N LEU A 29 5.66 -23.23 -14.11
CA LEU A 29 5.46 -23.70 -12.73
C LEU A 29 5.64 -25.22 -12.56
N PRO A 30 6.36 -25.66 -11.53
CA PRO A 30 6.26 -27.01 -11.00
C PRO A 30 4.80 -27.35 -10.63
N ARG A 31 4.40 -28.62 -10.82
CA ARG A 31 3.00 -29.05 -10.66
C ARG A 31 2.48 -28.82 -9.23
N ASP A 32 3.33 -29.05 -8.25
CA ASP A 32 3.10 -28.88 -6.82
C ASP A 32 2.92 -27.41 -6.40
N TYR A 33 3.40 -26.44 -7.18
CA TYR A 33 3.30 -25.02 -6.81
C TYR A 33 1.94 -24.43 -7.18
N ALA A 34 1.21 -25.09 -8.08
CA ALA A 34 -0.12 -24.68 -8.52
C ALA A 34 -1.13 -24.67 -7.36
N ASP A 35 -0.97 -25.54 -6.36
CA ASP A 35 -1.87 -25.62 -5.20
C ASP A 35 -1.88 -24.33 -4.39
N GLY A 36 -0.71 -23.69 -4.20
CA GLY A 36 -0.63 -22.41 -3.51
C GLY A 36 -1.26 -21.26 -4.30
N ILE A 37 -1.13 -21.28 -5.63
CA ILE A 37 -1.81 -20.31 -6.49
C ILE A 37 -3.32 -20.53 -6.45
N ALA A 38 -3.77 -21.79 -6.51
CA ALA A 38 -5.19 -22.15 -6.40
C ALA A 38 -5.77 -21.70 -5.05
N LEU A 39 -5.02 -21.84 -3.95
CA LEU A 39 -5.41 -21.35 -2.63
C LEU A 39 -5.62 -19.83 -2.61
N LEU A 40 -4.71 -19.06 -3.20
CA LEU A 40 -4.84 -17.60 -3.30
C LEU A 40 -6.04 -17.19 -4.16
N VAL A 41 -6.26 -17.88 -5.28
CA VAL A 41 -7.42 -17.67 -6.16
C VAL A 41 -8.72 -17.99 -5.42
N ALA A 42 -8.78 -19.12 -4.71
CA ALA A 42 -9.93 -19.51 -3.91
C ALA A 42 -10.21 -18.50 -2.79
N GLY A 43 -9.18 -18.03 -2.10
CA GLY A 43 -9.29 -16.98 -1.09
C GLY A 43 -9.82 -15.66 -1.67
N ALA A 44 -9.30 -15.23 -2.82
CA ALA A 44 -9.80 -14.06 -3.53
C ALA A 44 -11.28 -14.22 -3.94
N ALA A 45 -11.65 -15.37 -4.50
CA ALA A 45 -13.03 -15.68 -4.88
C ALA A 45 -13.96 -15.68 -3.65
N ALA A 46 -13.53 -16.26 -2.53
CA ALA A 46 -14.27 -16.24 -1.27
C ALA A 46 -14.53 -14.80 -0.79
N THR A 47 -13.56 -13.89 -0.89
CA THR A 47 -13.81 -12.48 -0.55
C THR A 47 -14.82 -11.80 -1.46
N CYS A 48 -14.85 -12.13 -2.77
CA CYS A 48 -15.90 -11.65 -3.67
C CYS A 48 -17.30 -12.15 -3.27
N VAL A 49 -17.42 -13.42 -2.87
CA VAL A 49 -18.68 -14.00 -2.39
C VAL A 49 -19.12 -13.32 -1.09
N LEU A 50 -18.21 -13.17 -0.13
CA LEU A 50 -18.48 -12.46 1.12
C LEU A 50 -18.89 -11.00 0.88
N ASP A 51 -18.26 -10.31 -0.07
CA ASP A 51 -18.60 -8.94 -0.45
C ASP A 51 -20.00 -8.83 -1.05
N ALA A 52 -20.36 -9.77 -1.92
CA ALA A 52 -21.71 -9.88 -2.46
C ALA A 52 -22.76 -10.15 -1.38
N ALA A 53 -22.43 -10.97 -0.36
CA ALA A 53 -23.31 -11.26 0.76
C ALA A 53 -23.46 -10.06 1.72
N LEU A 54 -22.35 -9.39 2.06
CA LEU A 54 -22.35 -8.26 2.99
C LEU A 54 -22.95 -6.98 2.39
N ARG A 55 -22.93 -6.84 1.05
CA ARG A 55 -23.44 -5.69 0.29
C ARG A 55 -22.91 -4.34 0.78
N VAL A 56 -21.76 -4.34 1.46
CA VAL A 56 -21.12 -3.11 1.94
C VAL A 56 -20.51 -2.39 0.74
N GLN A 57 -20.82 -1.10 0.61
CA GLN A 57 -20.29 -0.27 -0.46
C GLN A 57 -19.72 1.01 0.10
N LEU A 58 -18.71 1.56 -0.58
CA LEU A 58 -18.26 2.93 -0.34
C LEU A 58 -19.43 3.92 -0.48
N PRO A 59 -19.41 5.02 0.28
CA PRO A 59 -20.36 6.10 0.11
C PRO A 59 -20.48 6.54 -1.36
N ALA A 60 -21.66 7.02 -1.74
CA ALA A 60 -21.91 7.51 -3.08
C ALA A 60 -20.92 8.62 -3.46
N VAL A 61 -20.50 8.66 -4.73
CA VAL A 61 -19.51 9.62 -5.25
C VAL A 61 -20.03 11.06 -5.07
N GLU A 62 -21.33 11.24 -5.17
CA GLU A 62 -22.05 12.50 -4.93
C GLU A 62 -21.82 12.99 -3.49
N ARG A 63 -21.86 12.09 -2.51
CA ARG A 63 -21.61 12.42 -1.10
C ARG A 63 -20.16 12.85 -0.87
N PHE A 64 -19.20 12.14 -1.49
CA PHE A 64 -17.78 12.52 -1.45
C PHE A 64 -17.49 13.85 -2.13
N ARG A 65 -18.17 14.14 -3.24
CA ARG A 65 -18.04 15.40 -3.97
C ARG A 65 -18.62 16.58 -3.19
N ALA A 66 -19.83 16.40 -2.62
CA ALA A 66 -20.54 17.43 -1.89
C ALA A 66 -19.84 17.80 -0.57
N TYR A 67 -19.15 16.84 0.07
CA TYR A 67 -18.47 17.08 1.33
C TYR A 67 -17.27 18.03 1.18
N ARG A 68 -17.27 19.11 1.97
CA ARG A 68 -16.18 20.09 2.02
C ARG A 68 -15.28 19.81 3.21
N TYR A 69 -14.11 19.25 2.94
CA TYR A 69 -13.10 18.99 3.97
C TYR A 69 -12.41 20.30 4.42
N ALA A 70 -12.13 21.23 3.51
CA ALA A 70 -11.36 22.42 3.83
C ALA A 70 -12.09 23.36 4.83
N GLY A 71 -11.43 23.68 5.94
CA GLY A 71 -11.94 24.59 6.98
C GLY A 71 -12.75 23.91 8.08
N THR A 72 -12.77 22.58 8.13
CA THR A 72 -13.29 21.82 9.27
C THR A 72 -12.23 21.65 10.36
N ARG A 73 -12.64 21.22 11.56
CA ARG A 73 -11.73 20.84 12.66
C ARG A 73 -10.79 19.71 12.23
N ASP A 74 -11.33 18.72 11.54
CA ASP A 74 -10.58 17.62 10.94
C ASP A 74 -9.48 18.12 10.00
N ALA A 75 -9.78 19.11 9.15
CA ALA A 75 -8.79 19.69 8.25
C ALA A 75 -7.70 20.47 9.00
N PHE A 76 -8.00 21.09 10.14
CA PHE A 76 -6.96 21.74 10.94
C PHE A 76 -5.95 20.71 11.46
N LEU A 77 -6.42 19.65 12.13
CA LEU A 77 -5.53 18.62 12.69
C LEU A 77 -4.76 17.87 11.59
N VAL A 78 -5.39 17.53 10.48
CA VAL A 78 -4.72 16.80 9.40
C VAL A 78 -3.68 17.67 8.68
N MET A 79 -3.90 18.99 8.60
CA MET A 79 -2.91 19.92 8.03
C MET A 79 -1.73 20.11 9.00
N THR A 80 -1.96 20.09 10.32
CA THR A 80 -0.88 20.05 11.32
C THR A 80 -0.06 18.77 11.17
N LEU A 81 -0.71 17.61 11.04
CA LEU A 81 -0.02 16.35 10.75
C LEU A 81 0.81 16.45 9.45
N ALA A 82 0.23 17.01 8.37
CA ALA A 82 0.95 17.20 7.12
C ALA A 82 2.17 18.12 7.26
N ALA A 83 2.10 19.15 8.09
CA ALA A 83 3.22 20.03 8.40
C ALA A 83 4.33 19.30 9.17
N VAL A 84 3.98 18.48 10.16
CA VAL A 84 4.93 17.62 10.89
C VAL A 84 5.62 16.64 9.93
N VAL A 85 4.85 15.94 9.09
CA VAL A 85 5.42 15.03 8.09
C VAL A 85 6.35 15.77 7.12
N THR A 86 5.97 16.97 6.69
CA THR A 86 6.80 17.82 5.82
C THR A 86 8.13 18.18 6.49
N LEU A 87 8.08 18.61 7.75
CA LEU A 87 9.29 18.90 8.54
C LEU A 87 10.20 17.68 8.61
N PHE A 88 9.66 16.51 8.91
CA PHE A 88 10.44 15.27 8.98
C PHE A 88 10.99 14.83 7.62
N CYS A 89 10.31 15.10 6.51
CA CYS A 89 10.88 14.88 5.18
C CYS A 89 12.10 15.78 4.92
N ILE A 90 12.04 17.04 5.35
CA ILE A 90 13.17 17.98 5.24
C ILE A 90 14.32 17.52 6.12
N VAL A 91 14.04 17.16 7.38
CA VAL A 91 15.04 16.66 8.33
C VAL A 91 15.72 15.39 7.80
N ASP A 92 14.98 14.46 7.19
CA ASP A 92 15.54 13.23 6.61
C ASP A 92 16.56 13.55 5.50
N VAL A 93 16.22 14.46 4.59
CA VAL A 93 17.10 14.84 3.47
C VAL A 93 18.25 15.75 3.91
N ALA A 94 18.07 16.57 4.94
CA ALA A 94 19.09 17.50 5.42
C ALA A 94 20.12 16.86 6.35
N LEU A 95 19.70 15.92 7.22
CA LEU A 95 20.58 15.32 8.22
C LEU A 95 21.23 14.00 7.77
N PHE A 96 20.69 13.35 6.73
CA PHE A 96 21.19 12.06 6.27
C PHE A 96 21.57 12.08 4.79
N PRO A 97 22.57 11.28 4.40
CA PRO A 97 22.97 11.17 3.00
C PRO A 97 21.79 10.65 2.17
N ILE A 98 21.57 11.33 1.04
CA ILE A 98 20.49 11.03 0.12
C ILE A 98 20.81 9.73 -0.63
N PRO A 99 20.06 8.64 -0.42
CA PRO A 99 20.40 7.32 -0.99
C PRO A 99 20.53 7.35 -2.51
N LEU A 100 19.74 8.19 -3.20
CA LEU A 100 19.80 8.33 -4.65
C LEU A 100 21.14 8.90 -5.16
N PHE A 101 21.81 9.75 -4.38
CA PHE A 101 23.02 10.46 -4.81
C PHE A 101 24.30 9.91 -4.18
N SER A 102 24.23 9.31 -3.00
CA SER A 102 25.43 8.84 -2.28
C SER A 102 25.69 7.35 -2.47
N ASP A 103 24.73 6.50 -2.11
CA ASP A 103 24.88 5.05 -2.13
C ASP A 103 23.48 4.40 -2.06
N PRO A 104 22.98 3.82 -3.18
CA PRO A 104 21.69 3.14 -3.21
C PRO A 104 21.57 1.97 -2.23
N SER A 105 22.69 1.37 -1.82
CA SER A 105 22.69 0.24 -0.87
C SER A 105 22.42 0.69 0.57
N SER A 106 22.77 1.94 0.91
CA SER A 106 22.55 2.56 2.23
C SER A 106 21.07 2.67 2.63
N TYR A 107 20.14 2.51 1.68
CA TYR A 107 18.70 2.40 1.94
C TYR A 107 18.36 1.25 2.91
N ALA A 108 19.12 0.15 2.87
CA ALA A 108 18.86 -1.04 3.69
C ALA A 108 19.46 -0.94 5.11
N THR A 109 20.42 -0.03 5.31
CA THR A 109 21.16 0.13 6.57
C THR A 109 20.83 1.49 7.19
N LEU A 110 19.67 1.57 7.85
CA LEU A 110 19.27 2.78 8.56
C LEU A 110 19.91 2.80 9.94
N SER A 111 20.62 3.89 10.26
CA SER A 111 21.01 4.14 11.65
C SER A 111 19.76 4.26 12.53
N PRO A 112 19.83 3.95 13.84
CA PRO A 112 18.67 4.02 14.73
C PRO A 112 17.99 5.39 14.69
N LEU A 113 18.75 6.48 14.67
CA LEU A 113 18.22 7.83 14.58
C LEU A 113 17.51 8.08 13.25
N ARG A 114 18.11 7.65 12.12
CA ARG A 114 17.48 7.77 10.81
C ARG A 114 16.19 6.98 10.75
N ALA A 115 16.12 5.79 11.34
CA ALA A 115 14.91 4.97 11.37
C ALA A 115 13.72 5.71 12.04
N HIS A 116 13.95 6.43 13.15
CA HIS A 116 12.91 7.22 13.82
C HIS A 116 12.38 8.35 12.94
N VAL A 117 13.29 9.11 12.32
CA VAL A 117 12.90 10.17 11.37
C VAL A 117 12.13 9.57 10.20
N ARG A 118 12.59 8.41 9.72
CA ARG A 118 12.02 7.67 8.60
C ARG A 118 10.61 7.15 8.89
N HIS A 119 10.29 6.78 10.12
CA HIS A 119 8.94 6.35 10.49
C HIS A 119 7.90 7.46 10.27
N ILE A 120 8.27 8.71 10.51
CA ILE A 120 7.40 9.87 10.32
C ILE A 120 7.47 10.36 8.85
N SER A 121 8.66 10.51 8.28
CA SER A 121 8.82 10.99 6.90
C SER A 121 8.22 10.02 5.86
N ASN A 122 8.19 8.71 6.15
CA ASN A 122 7.51 7.72 5.32
C ASN A 122 6.00 7.93 5.25
N MET A 123 5.39 8.73 6.12
CA MET A 123 3.98 9.10 5.99
C MET A 123 3.73 10.12 4.87
N CYS A 124 4.76 10.59 4.15
CA CYS A 124 4.64 11.52 3.01
C CYS A 124 3.58 11.16 1.96
N TRP A 125 3.21 9.88 1.84
CA TRP A 125 2.13 9.41 0.97
C TRP A 125 0.75 10.03 1.29
N ILE A 126 0.56 10.58 2.50
CA ILE A 126 -0.68 11.29 2.89
C ILE A 126 -0.74 12.72 2.33
N LEU A 127 0.39 13.30 1.91
CA LEU A 127 0.42 14.69 1.42
C LEU A 127 -0.43 14.87 0.16
N PRO A 128 -0.37 14.00 -0.87
CA PRO A 128 -1.24 14.13 -2.04
C PRO A 128 -2.75 14.10 -1.74
N PRO A 129 -3.32 13.12 -1.00
CA PRO A 129 -4.74 13.14 -0.70
C PRO A 129 -5.14 14.33 0.19
N ILE A 130 -4.32 14.76 1.15
CA ILE A 130 -4.61 15.96 1.96
C ILE A 130 -4.61 17.22 1.09
N ALA A 131 -3.65 17.35 0.17
CA ALA A 131 -3.56 18.50 -0.73
C ALA A 131 -4.82 18.64 -1.62
N LEU A 132 -5.38 17.51 -2.08
CA LEU A 132 -6.60 17.49 -2.89
C LEU A 132 -7.88 17.82 -2.09
N LEU A 133 -7.92 17.44 -0.81
CA LEU A 133 -9.12 17.53 0.01
C LEU A 133 -9.17 18.81 0.86
N CYS A 134 -8.06 19.18 1.48
CA CYS A 134 -8.00 20.20 2.54
C CYS A 134 -7.33 21.51 2.10
N ALA A 135 -6.38 21.48 1.16
CA ALA A 135 -5.65 22.68 0.77
C ALA A 135 -6.46 23.62 -0.14
N ARG A 136 -6.71 24.86 0.32
CA ARG A 136 -7.41 25.91 -0.43
C ARG A 136 -6.48 26.66 -1.38
N HIS A 137 -5.28 27.00 -0.92
CA HIS A 137 -4.30 27.76 -1.68
C HIS A 137 -3.61 26.90 -2.74
N ARG A 138 -3.51 27.40 -3.98
CA ARG A 138 -2.92 26.66 -5.11
C ARG A 138 -1.44 26.35 -4.89
N GLY A 139 -0.68 27.31 -4.36
CA GLY A 139 0.75 27.11 -4.07
C GLY A 139 1.00 26.05 -3.01
N LEU A 140 0.21 26.05 -1.93
CA LEU A 140 0.33 25.04 -0.87
C LEU A 140 -0.02 23.65 -1.40
N ARG A 141 -1.09 23.55 -2.20
CA ARG A 141 -1.46 22.30 -2.87
C ARG A 141 -0.33 21.78 -3.75
N ALA A 142 0.25 22.64 -4.58
CA ALA A 142 1.37 22.27 -5.46
C ALA A 142 2.58 21.80 -4.65
N ALA A 143 2.97 22.54 -3.62
CA ALA A 143 4.10 22.18 -2.75
C ALA A 143 3.92 20.81 -2.08
N MET A 144 2.72 20.53 -1.54
CA MET A 144 2.41 19.25 -0.91
C MET A 144 2.42 18.09 -1.91
N LEU A 145 1.90 18.30 -3.13
CA LEU A 145 1.94 17.30 -4.19
C LEU A 145 3.38 17.01 -4.62
N THR A 146 4.16 18.07 -4.90
CA THR A 146 5.56 17.93 -5.28
C THR A 146 6.35 17.20 -4.20
N LEU A 147 6.21 17.61 -2.93
CA LEU A 147 6.92 16.94 -1.84
C LEU A 147 6.50 15.47 -1.70
N GLY A 148 5.20 15.17 -1.75
CA GLY A 148 4.67 13.82 -1.64
C GLY A 148 5.13 12.86 -2.73
N PHE A 149 5.49 13.36 -3.91
CA PHE A 149 5.99 12.53 -5.02
C PHE A 149 7.52 12.53 -5.16
N VAL A 150 8.18 13.68 -4.93
CA VAL A 150 9.63 13.81 -5.09
C VAL A 150 10.36 13.16 -3.91
N PHE A 151 9.88 13.35 -2.68
CA PHE A 151 10.58 12.82 -1.51
C PHE A 151 10.79 11.30 -1.58
N PRO A 152 9.76 10.46 -1.87
CA PRO A 152 9.97 9.02 -2.06
C PRO A 152 10.98 8.63 -3.15
N ILE A 153 11.13 9.43 -4.20
CA ILE A 153 12.12 9.19 -5.28
C ILE A 153 13.53 9.40 -4.75
N VAL A 154 13.76 10.54 -4.08
CA VAL A 154 15.05 10.94 -3.49
C VAL A 154 15.60 9.88 -2.53
N VAL A 155 14.70 9.16 -1.87
CA VAL A 155 15.01 8.15 -0.85
C VAL A 155 14.81 6.71 -1.32
N ILE A 156 14.57 6.49 -2.62
CA ILE A 156 14.43 5.17 -3.26
C ILE A 156 13.30 4.31 -2.62
N ASP A 157 12.22 4.94 -2.15
CA ASP A 157 11.09 4.25 -1.53
C ASP A 157 9.93 4.05 -2.51
N ARG A 158 10.01 2.93 -3.22
CA ARG A 158 9.02 2.48 -4.22
C ARG A 158 7.60 2.35 -3.62
N ASN A 159 7.50 1.89 -2.38
CA ASN A 159 6.22 1.66 -1.74
C ASN A 159 5.48 2.98 -1.43
N ARG A 160 6.21 4.05 -1.12
CA ARG A 160 5.57 5.35 -0.83
C ARG A 160 5.17 6.10 -2.09
N ILE A 161 5.92 5.94 -3.19
CA ILE A 161 5.51 6.43 -4.51
C ILE A 161 4.15 5.84 -4.88
N PHE A 162 4.01 4.50 -4.82
CA PHE A 162 2.76 3.84 -5.17
C PHE A 162 1.62 4.18 -4.22
N ALA A 163 1.88 4.26 -2.91
CA ALA A 163 0.86 4.66 -1.94
C ALA A 163 0.32 6.08 -2.23
N GLY A 164 1.22 7.03 -2.53
CA GLY A 164 0.86 8.40 -2.87
C GLY A 164 0.09 8.48 -4.19
N LEU A 165 0.56 7.76 -5.22
CA LEU A 165 -0.07 7.73 -6.54
C LEU A 165 -1.46 7.08 -6.50
N PHE A 166 -1.58 5.92 -5.85
CA PHE A 166 -2.84 5.22 -5.64
C PHE A 166 -3.83 6.13 -4.90
N SER A 167 -3.40 6.73 -3.80
CA SER A 167 -4.24 7.63 -2.99
C SER A 167 -4.70 8.85 -3.78
N PHE A 168 -3.80 9.45 -4.56
CA PHE A 168 -4.10 10.59 -5.42
C PHE A 168 -5.15 10.24 -6.49
N VAL A 169 -4.93 9.14 -7.23
CA VAL A 169 -5.85 8.70 -8.28
C VAL A 169 -7.21 8.31 -7.70
N LEU A 170 -7.23 7.58 -6.58
CA LEU A 170 -8.48 7.14 -5.96
C LEU A 170 -9.30 8.32 -5.43
N VAL A 171 -8.67 9.30 -4.77
CA VAL A 171 -9.35 10.53 -4.33
C VAL A 171 -9.87 11.33 -5.53
N MET A 172 -9.09 11.44 -6.60
CA MET A 172 -9.51 12.10 -7.83
C MET A 172 -10.74 11.41 -8.44
N LEU A 173 -10.77 10.07 -8.46
CA LEU A 173 -11.90 9.30 -8.96
C LEU A 173 -13.14 9.44 -8.05
N LEU A 174 -12.98 9.35 -6.73
CA LEU A 174 -14.07 9.47 -5.76
C LEU A 174 -14.71 10.87 -5.69
N ARG A 175 -14.03 11.91 -6.17
CA ARG A 175 -14.56 13.28 -6.25
C ARG A 175 -14.94 13.73 -7.65
N ARG A 176 -14.75 12.87 -8.64
CA ARG A 176 -15.04 13.20 -10.04
C ARG A 176 -16.55 13.30 -10.27
N ASP A 177 -16.92 14.24 -11.13
CA ASP A 177 -18.28 14.32 -11.68
C ASP A 177 -18.57 13.09 -12.57
N PRO A 178 -19.59 12.26 -12.26
CA PRO A 178 -19.91 11.08 -13.04
C PRO A 178 -20.31 11.40 -14.49
N ALA A 179 -20.80 12.61 -14.78
CA ALA A 179 -21.18 13.04 -16.13
C ALA A 179 -19.99 13.35 -17.03
N ARG A 180 -18.81 13.64 -16.47
CA ARG A 180 -17.59 13.89 -17.26
C ARG A 180 -17.00 12.58 -17.75
N ARG A 181 -16.13 12.59 -18.77
CA ARG A 181 -15.37 11.38 -19.18
C ARG A 181 -14.28 11.03 -18.17
N LEU A 182 -13.88 9.75 -18.12
CA LEU A 182 -12.79 9.28 -17.25
C LEU A 182 -11.48 9.91 -17.76
N PRO A 183 -10.61 10.44 -16.87
CA PRO A 183 -9.35 11.04 -17.28
C PRO A 183 -8.31 9.95 -17.59
N TRP A 184 -8.64 9.05 -18.53
CA TRP A 184 -7.83 7.89 -18.89
C TRP A 184 -6.43 8.29 -19.37
N LYS A 185 -6.29 9.43 -20.05
CA LYS A 185 -4.98 9.96 -20.46
C LYS A 185 -4.10 10.27 -19.25
N THR A 186 -4.66 10.94 -18.24
CA THR A 186 -3.93 11.27 -17.00
C THR A 186 -3.62 10.01 -16.19
N ILE A 187 -4.58 9.10 -16.05
CA ILE A 187 -4.38 7.83 -15.33
C ILE A 187 -3.30 7.00 -16.03
N GLY A 188 -3.38 6.86 -17.37
CA GLY A 188 -2.39 6.15 -18.17
C GLY A 188 -1.00 6.77 -18.05
N LEU A 189 -0.89 8.10 -18.16
CA LEU A 189 0.39 8.79 -17.98
C LEU A 189 0.97 8.57 -16.58
N LEU A 190 0.14 8.62 -15.54
CA LEU A 190 0.57 8.39 -14.16
C LEU A 190 1.02 6.94 -13.93
N VAL A 191 0.32 5.97 -14.51
CA VAL A 191 0.71 4.55 -14.46
C VAL A 191 2.02 4.31 -15.20
N LEU A 192 2.19 4.90 -16.38
CA LEU A 192 3.43 4.80 -17.16
C LEU A 192 4.60 5.48 -16.44
N ALA A 193 4.40 6.68 -15.90
CA ALA A 193 5.42 7.39 -15.14
C ALA A 193 5.80 6.63 -13.85
N GLY A 194 4.80 6.16 -13.10
CA GLY A 194 5.01 5.37 -11.89
C GLY A 194 5.71 4.04 -12.17
N GLY A 195 5.29 3.32 -13.21
CA GLY A 195 5.91 2.07 -13.66
C GLY A 195 7.32 2.27 -14.21
N GLY A 196 7.57 3.37 -14.92
CA GLY A 196 8.89 3.77 -15.42
C GLY A 196 9.86 4.07 -14.28
N VAL A 197 9.47 4.95 -13.36
CA VAL A 197 10.26 5.25 -12.15
C VAL A 197 10.51 3.98 -11.34
N PHE A 198 9.50 3.14 -11.15
CA PHE A 198 9.65 1.87 -10.45
C PHE A 198 10.69 0.94 -11.12
N SER A 199 10.63 0.82 -12.45
CA SER A 199 11.54 -0.04 -13.21
C SER A 199 12.97 0.48 -13.16
N ILE A 200 13.16 1.80 -13.28
CA ILE A 200 14.47 2.46 -13.17
C ILE A 200 15.05 2.27 -11.78
N LEU A 201 14.27 2.55 -10.72
CA LEU A 201 14.72 2.34 -9.34
C LEU A 201 15.00 0.85 -9.04
N GLY A 202 14.25 -0.06 -9.66
CA GLY A 202 14.50 -1.51 -9.59
C GLY A 202 15.84 -1.89 -10.21
N ALA A 203 16.11 -1.45 -11.44
CA ALA A 203 17.37 -1.71 -12.12
C ALA A 203 18.57 -1.10 -11.40
N LEU A 204 18.45 0.14 -10.91
CA LEU A 204 19.50 0.83 -10.16
C LEU A 204 19.83 0.12 -8.83
N ARG A 205 18.83 -0.47 -8.17
CA ARG A 205 19.00 -1.13 -6.88
C ARG A 205 19.48 -2.57 -6.98
N SER A 206 18.98 -3.31 -7.96
CA SER A 206 19.07 -4.78 -7.98
C SER A 206 19.85 -5.33 -9.19
N GLY A 207 20.35 -4.47 -10.08
CA GLY A 207 21.22 -4.87 -11.18
C GLY A 207 20.50 -5.62 -12.30
N SER A 208 21.25 -6.46 -13.02
CA SER A 208 20.73 -7.24 -14.14
C SER A 208 19.93 -8.45 -13.67
N LEU A 209 18.80 -8.73 -14.34
CA LEU A 209 17.99 -9.93 -14.12
C LEU A 209 18.56 -11.19 -14.79
N ALA A 210 19.61 -11.05 -15.60
CA ALA A 210 20.17 -12.15 -16.40
C ALA A 210 20.68 -13.34 -15.57
N THR A 211 21.02 -13.13 -14.29
CA THR A 211 21.55 -14.15 -13.39
C THR A 211 20.49 -14.79 -12.49
N VAL A 212 19.22 -14.38 -12.58
CA VAL A 212 18.13 -14.93 -11.75
C VAL A 212 17.69 -16.28 -12.32
N ALA A 213 18.07 -17.37 -11.64
CA ALA A 213 17.73 -18.73 -12.01
C ALA A 213 16.35 -19.16 -11.48
N LEU A 214 15.28 -18.57 -12.03
CA LEU A 214 13.90 -19.02 -11.82
C LEU A 214 13.37 -19.70 -13.09
N PRO A 215 12.36 -20.59 -12.99
CA PRO A 215 11.77 -21.27 -14.14
C PRO A 215 10.88 -20.31 -14.93
N PHE A 216 11.46 -19.26 -15.52
CA PHE A 216 10.74 -18.27 -16.31
C PHE A 216 10.25 -18.86 -17.64
N SER A 217 9.03 -18.50 -18.03
CA SER A 217 8.42 -18.89 -19.30
C SER A 217 9.12 -18.23 -20.49
N ALA A 218 8.88 -18.75 -21.70
CA ALA A 218 9.36 -18.14 -22.94
C ALA A 218 8.83 -16.71 -23.12
N LEU A 219 7.59 -16.45 -22.70
CA LEU A 219 6.98 -15.12 -22.74
C LEU A 219 7.79 -14.12 -21.91
N TYR A 220 8.12 -14.46 -20.66
CA TYR A 220 8.91 -13.58 -19.79
C TYR A 220 10.28 -13.27 -20.38
N ARG A 221 10.98 -14.29 -20.89
CA ARG A 221 12.33 -14.13 -21.46
C ARG A 221 12.34 -13.25 -22.72
N ALA A 222 11.25 -13.23 -23.48
CA ALA A 222 11.11 -12.38 -24.66
C ALA A 222 10.80 -10.90 -24.34
N MET A 223 10.46 -10.57 -23.10
CA MET A 223 10.11 -9.19 -22.72
C MET A 223 11.35 -8.31 -22.51
N PRO A 224 11.27 -6.99 -22.76
CA PRO A 224 12.32 -6.04 -22.40
C PRO A 224 12.60 -6.04 -20.89
N GLN A 225 13.84 -5.73 -20.49
CA GLN A 225 14.29 -5.78 -19.09
C GLN A 225 13.40 -4.98 -18.12
N GLY A 226 12.90 -3.80 -18.53
CA GLY A 226 11.98 -3.01 -17.70
C GLY A 226 10.66 -3.74 -17.43
N VAL A 227 10.13 -4.45 -18.42
CA VAL A 227 8.90 -5.26 -18.29
C VAL A 227 9.17 -6.51 -17.46
N GLN A 228 10.34 -7.14 -17.62
CA GLN A 228 10.77 -8.27 -16.80
C GLN A 228 10.81 -7.91 -15.30
N TRP A 229 11.28 -6.71 -14.94
CA TRP A 229 11.24 -6.22 -13.56
C TRP A 229 9.82 -6.05 -13.02
N LEU A 230 8.92 -5.49 -13.83
CA LEU A 230 7.51 -5.32 -13.45
C LEU A 230 6.83 -6.67 -13.26
N LEU A 231 6.98 -7.59 -14.23
CA LEU A 231 6.42 -8.93 -14.16
C LEU A 231 6.93 -9.66 -12.94
N LEU A 232 8.26 -9.72 -12.75
CA LEU A 232 8.88 -10.37 -11.60
C LEU A 232 8.34 -9.83 -10.28
N TYR A 233 8.23 -8.50 -10.14
CA TYR A 233 7.73 -7.91 -8.91
C TYR A 233 6.26 -8.25 -8.64
N ILE A 234 5.44 -8.31 -9.69
CA ILE A 234 4.01 -8.61 -9.60
C ILE A 234 3.77 -10.11 -9.36
N SER A 235 4.65 -10.99 -9.85
CA SER A 235 4.44 -12.44 -9.83
C SER A 235 5.27 -13.22 -8.80
N ALA A 236 6.36 -12.64 -8.27
CA ALA A 236 7.24 -13.34 -7.34
C ALA A 236 6.54 -13.72 -6.02
N GLY A 237 5.60 -12.89 -5.56
CA GLY A 237 4.85 -13.15 -4.32
C GLY A 237 4.05 -14.45 -4.38
N PRO A 238 3.10 -14.61 -5.32
CA PRO A 238 2.36 -15.88 -5.46
C PRO A 238 3.24 -17.07 -5.82
N TYR A 239 4.31 -16.87 -6.61
CA TYR A 239 5.29 -17.93 -6.89
C TYR A 239 5.93 -18.45 -5.61
N ASN A 240 6.51 -17.56 -4.80
CA ASN A 240 7.16 -17.94 -3.55
C ASN A 240 6.16 -18.55 -2.56
N PHE A 241 4.93 -18.05 -2.52
CA PHE A 241 3.84 -18.62 -1.72
C PHE A 241 3.55 -20.07 -2.12
N GLY A 242 3.43 -20.37 -3.42
CA GLY A 242 3.27 -21.73 -3.93
C GLY A 242 4.45 -22.64 -3.58
N ALA A 243 5.67 -22.13 -3.77
CA ALA A 243 6.90 -22.87 -3.48
C ALA A 243 7.01 -23.28 -2.00
N ILE A 244 6.73 -22.35 -1.07
CA ILE A 244 6.81 -22.64 0.36
C ILE A 244 5.70 -23.56 0.84
N LEU A 245 4.49 -23.42 0.29
CA LEU A 245 3.40 -24.34 0.60
C LEU A 245 3.76 -25.77 0.16
N ALA A 246 4.25 -25.94 -1.08
CA ALA A 246 4.64 -27.24 -1.62
C ALA A 246 5.78 -27.88 -0.82
N LYS A 247 6.74 -27.08 -0.35
CA LYS A 247 7.86 -27.55 0.48
C LYS A 247 7.49 -27.84 1.93
N GLY A 248 6.27 -27.52 2.36
CA GLY A 248 5.81 -27.73 3.73
C GLY A 248 6.64 -26.98 4.78
N TYR A 249 7.30 -25.88 4.40
CA TYR A 249 8.21 -25.18 5.30
C TYR A 249 7.43 -24.34 6.33
N VAL A 250 7.73 -24.53 7.61
CA VAL A 250 7.08 -23.82 8.73
C VAL A 250 8.15 -23.14 9.59
N ASN A 251 8.01 -21.82 9.78
CA ASN A 251 8.78 -21.00 10.68
C ASN A 251 7.98 -19.76 11.14
N ALA A 252 7.63 -19.72 12.43
CA ALA A 252 6.87 -18.61 13.00
C ALA A 252 7.70 -17.36 13.31
N SER A 253 9.03 -17.43 13.29
CA SER A 253 9.90 -16.30 13.65
C SER A 253 9.67 -15.09 12.75
N PHE A 254 9.38 -15.32 11.48
CA PHE A 254 9.07 -14.27 10.52
C PHE A 254 7.81 -13.50 10.93
N LEU A 255 6.76 -14.21 11.33
CA LEU A 255 5.50 -13.59 11.75
C LEU A 255 5.67 -12.83 13.07
N VAL A 256 6.39 -13.42 14.03
CA VAL A 256 6.69 -12.76 15.32
C VAL A 256 7.42 -11.44 15.08
N ASN A 257 8.44 -11.46 14.23
CA ASN A 257 9.22 -10.25 13.94
C ASN A 257 8.42 -9.17 13.19
N GLN A 258 7.34 -9.56 12.51
CA GLN A 258 6.46 -8.61 11.83
C GLN A 258 5.41 -7.99 12.78
N LEU A 259 4.91 -8.77 13.73
CA LEU A 259 3.82 -8.38 14.65
C LEU A 259 4.32 -7.76 15.96
N VAL A 260 5.44 -8.24 16.49
CA VAL A 260 5.96 -7.82 17.80
C VAL A 260 6.90 -6.63 17.61
N PRO A 261 6.62 -5.46 18.21
CA PRO A 261 7.53 -4.33 18.11
C PRO A 261 8.88 -4.64 18.77
N PHE A 262 9.95 -4.07 18.23
CA PHE A 262 11.34 -4.21 18.73
C PHE A 262 11.97 -5.61 18.65
N SER A 263 11.34 -6.56 17.96
CA SER A 263 11.81 -7.93 17.75
C SER A 263 12.97 -8.08 16.75
N GLY A 264 13.32 -7.00 16.03
CA GLY A 264 14.45 -6.94 15.09
C GLY A 264 14.02 -6.96 13.62
N SER A 265 15.01 -6.82 12.71
CA SER A 265 14.79 -6.89 11.26
C SER A 265 14.88 -8.34 10.79
N ILE A 266 13.95 -8.76 9.94
CA ILE A 266 14.05 -10.07 9.28
C ILE A 266 14.81 -9.88 7.97
N ALA A 267 16.11 -10.18 7.99
CA ALA A 267 16.79 -10.47 6.75
C ALA A 267 16.24 -11.80 6.22
N THR A 268 15.67 -11.83 5.02
CA THR A 268 15.33 -13.06 4.29
C THR A 268 16.51 -13.59 3.49
N ALA A 269 17.54 -12.76 3.28
CA ALA A 269 18.81 -13.19 2.71
C ALA A 269 19.66 -13.82 3.83
N GLY A 270 20.17 -15.02 3.60
CA GLY A 270 20.94 -15.77 4.60
C GLY A 270 20.08 -16.51 5.64
N THR A 271 18.75 -16.49 5.52
CA THR A 271 17.89 -17.39 6.29
C THR A 271 17.78 -18.73 5.58
N GLY A 272 17.67 -19.83 6.35
CA GLY A 272 17.42 -21.17 5.84
C GLY A 272 16.02 -21.37 5.24
N ILE A 273 15.38 -20.32 4.73
CA ILE A 273 14.09 -20.41 4.03
C ILE A 273 14.38 -21.01 2.64
N PRO A 274 13.72 -22.10 2.26
CA PRO A 274 14.02 -22.80 1.01
C PRO A 274 13.36 -22.09 -0.20
N LEU A 275 13.78 -20.86 -0.49
CA LEU A 275 13.41 -20.14 -1.72
C LEU A 275 14.23 -20.67 -2.91
N ASP A 276 13.61 -20.79 -4.09
CA ASP A 276 14.33 -21.23 -5.30
C ASP A 276 15.38 -20.21 -5.76
N ALA A 277 15.10 -18.93 -5.51
CA ALA A 277 16.01 -17.83 -5.74
C ALA A 277 16.10 -16.98 -4.46
N PRO A 278 17.09 -17.21 -3.58
CA PRO A 278 17.22 -16.50 -2.30
C PRO A 278 17.36 -14.97 -2.43
N ASN A 279 17.84 -14.50 -3.58
CA ASN A 279 17.92 -13.08 -3.94
C ASN A 279 16.55 -12.47 -4.32
N ILE A 280 15.54 -13.29 -4.62
CA ILE A 280 14.16 -12.87 -4.90
C ILE A 280 13.27 -13.24 -3.72
N ASN A 281 13.43 -12.48 -2.64
CA ASN A 281 12.76 -12.68 -1.35
C ASN A 281 11.41 -11.95 -1.21
N VAL A 282 10.74 -11.68 -2.33
CA VAL A 282 9.46 -10.97 -2.38
C VAL A 282 8.34 -11.94 -2.00
N GLY A 283 7.54 -11.61 -0.98
CA GLY A 283 6.44 -12.45 -0.50
C GLY A 283 5.10 -11.73 -0.55
N THR A 284 4.02 -12.50 -0.61
CA THR A 284 2.67 -11.95 -0.37
C THR A 284 2.54 -11.48 1.08
N GLU A 285 1.53 -10.67 1.37
CA GLU A 285 1.14 -10.32 2.75
C GLU A 285 0.86 -11.56 3.62
N PHE A 286 0.49 -12.67 2.99
CA PHE A 286 0.08 -13.90 3.66
C PHE A 286 1.23 -14.89 3.83
N PHE A 287 2.37 -14.63 3.19
CA PHE A 287 3.57 -15.45 3.25
C PHE A 287 4.11 -15.67 4.70
N PRO A 288 4.14 -14.66 5.58
CA PRO A 288 4.47 -14.85 7.00
C PRO A 288 3.55 -15.84 7.72
N PHE A 289 2.26 -15.75 7.43
CA PHE A 289 1.23 -16.57 8.07
C PHE A 289 1.22 -17.99 7.52
N LEU A 290 1.53 -18.16 6.23
CA LEU A 290 1.79 -19.45 5.61
C LEU A 290 2.95 -20.15 6.31
N MET A 291 4.07 -19.46 6.52
CA MET A 291 5.20 -20.03 7.24
C MET A 291 4.89 -20.28 8.71
N ALA A 292 4.03 -19.51 9.37
CA ALA A 292 3.71 -19.74 10.78
C ALA A 292 2.75 -20.92 11.00
N TRP A 293 1.69 -21.03 10.20
CA TRP A 293 0.56 -21.94 10.45
C TRP A 293 0.05 -22.68 9.21
N GLY A 294 0.81 -22.67 8.11
CA GLY A 294 0.41 -23.29 6.85
C GLY A 294 -0.75 -22.56 6.15
N ALA A 295 -1.41 -23.28 5.25
CA ALA A 295 -2.54 -22.74 4.46
C ALA A 295 -3.66 -22.09 5.30
N PRO A 296 -4.08 -22.65 6.46
CA PRO A 296 -5.09 -22.01 7.31
C PRO A 296 -4.65 -20.62 7.80
N GLY A 297 -3.39 -20.45 8.19
CA GLY A 297 -2.85 -19.16 8.62
C GLY A 297 -2.94 -18.10 7.52
N ALA A 298 -2.54 -18.47 6.30
CA ALA A 298 -2.63 -17.58 5.14
C ALA A 298 -4.08 -17.15 4.83
N LEU A 299 -5.03 -18.09 4.90
CA LEU A 299 -6.46 -17.79 4.68
C LEU A 299 -7.02 -16.89 5.78
N LEU A 300 -6.67 -17.12 7.04
CA LEU A 300 -7.08 -16.25 8.15
C LEU A 300 -6.55 -14.83 7.98
N ALA A 301 -5.29 -14.68 7.56
CA ALA A 301 -4.72 -13.36 7.28
C ALA A 301 -5.43 -12.65 6.11
N LEU A 302 -5.77 -13.39 5.06
CA LEU A 302 -6.54 -12.86 3.93
C LEU A 302 -7.92 -12.37 4.38
N LEU A 303 -8.64 -13.18 5.17
CA LEU A 303 -9.95 -12.81 5.72
C LEU A 303 -9.86 -11.64 6.69
N ALA A 304 -8.82 -11.59 7.53
CA ALA A 304 -8.59 -10.47 8.45
C ALA A 304 -8.31 -9.16 7.69
N LEU A 305 -7.52 -9.22 6.62
CA LEU A 305 -7.26 -8.07 5.76
C LEU A 305 -8.54 -7.58 5.07
N TYR A 306 -9.35 -8.51 4.54
CA TYR A 306 -10.65 -8.19 3.98
C TYR A 306 -11.62 -7.59 5.02
N ALA A 307 -11.67 -8.14 6.22
CA ALA A 307 -12.47 -7.61 7.32
C ALA A 307 -12.04 -6.18 7.70
N GLY A 308 -10.74 -5.90 7.75
CA GLY A 308 -10.19 -4.56 7.94
C GLY A 308 -10.62 -3.60 6.84
N LEU A 309 -10.66 -4.05 5.57
CA LEU A 309 -11.14 -3.24 4.46
C LEU A 309 -12.64 -2.94 4.59
N VAL A 310 -13.48 -3.93 4.88
CA VAL A 310 -14.92 -3.75 5.13
C VAL A 310 -15.15 -2.80 6.30
N TRP A 311 -14.39 -2.95 7.39
CA TRP A 311 -14.46 -2.06 8.55
C TRP A 311 -14.15 -0.61 8.18
N SER A 312 -13.08 -0.38 7.41
CA SER A 312 -12.72 0.97 6.96
C SER A 312 -13.81 1.62 6.07
N VAL A 313 -14.49 0.83 5.26
CA VAL A 313 -15.62 1.28 4.44
C VAL A 313 -16.84 1.60 5.31
N ARG A 314 -17.10 0.80 6.36
CA ARG A 314 -18.15 1.10 7.34
C ARG A 314 -17.87 2.39 8.12
N LEU A 315 -16.61 2.66 8.47
CA LEU A 315 -16.21 3.94 9.08
C LEU A 315 -16.52 5.12 8.16
N LEU A 316 -16.18 5.01 6.86
CA LEU A 316 -16.51 6.03 5.86
C LEU A 316 -18.02 6.26 5.70
N ASN A 317 -18.82 5.21 5.78
CA ASN A 317 -20.28 5.34 5.73
C ASN A 317 -20.86 6.09 6.94
N ARG A 318 -20.28 5.89 8.12
CA ARG A 318 -20.65 6.60 9.35
C ARG A 318 -20.27 8.09 9.26
N SER A 319 -19.03 8.40 8.87
CA SER A 319 -18.55 9.78 8.75
C SER A 319 -17.50 9.92 7.66
N LEU A 320 -17.65 10.95 6.82
CA LEU A 320 -16.67 11.34 5.80
C LEU A 320 -15.53 12.21 6.38
N SER A 321 -15.08 11.90 7.59
CA SER A 321 -13.88 12.49 8.17
C SER A 321 -12.66 12.20 7.28
N ILE A 322 -11.74 13.17 7.17
CA ILE A 322 -10.46 12.97 6.46
C ILE A 322 -9.66 11.80 7.05
N PHE A 323 -9.77 11.56 8.36
CA PHE A 323 -9.06 10.47 9.02
C PHE A 323 -9.61 9.11 8.61
N HIS A 324 -10.94 8.97 8.47
CA HIS A 324 -11.54 7.75 7.92
C HIS A 324 -11.16 7.53 6.45
N VAL A 325 -11.04 8.62 5.67
CA VAL A 325 -10.52 8.55 4.29
C VAL A 325 -9.07 8.04 4.28
N LEU A 326 -8.20 8.58 5.14
CA LEU A 326 -6.81 8.14 5.22
C LEU A 326 -6.68 6.68 5.68
N ILE A 327 -7.50 6.23 6.65
CA ILE A 327 -7.56 4.82 7.07
C ILE A 327 -7.96 3.92 5.91
N PHE A 328 -9.04 4.27 5.19
CA PHE A 328 -9.49 3.53 4.03
C PHE A 328 -8.42 3.48 2.92
N LEU A 329 -7.81 4.61 2.57
CA LEU A 329 -6.76 4.67 1.56
C LEU A 329 -5.56 3.80 1.94
N ARG A 330 -5.17 3.81 3.22
CA ARG A 330 -4.06 2.99 3.71
C ARG A 330 -4.37 1.49 3.60
N ILE A 331 -5.54 1.06 4.06
CA ILE A 331 -5.93 -0.36 4.03
C ILE A 331 -6.17 -0.81 2.59
N ALA A 332 -6.85 -0.01 1.76
CA ALA A 332 -7.07 -0.32 0.35
C ALA A 332 -5.75 -0.43 -0.43
N TYR A 333 -4.78 0.43 -0.13
CA TYR A 333 -3.43 0.31 -0.69
C TYR A 333 -2.71 -0.97 -0.22
N ALA A 334 -2.83 -1.33 1.07
CA ALA A 334 -2.26 -2.56 1.58
C ALA A 334 -2.91 -3.79 0.92
N CYS A 335 -4.22 -3.77 0.66
CA CYS A 335 -4.91 -4.79 -0.11
C CYS A 335 -4.43 -4.87 -1.57
N LEU A 336 -4.22 -3.71 -2.21
CA LEU A 336 -3.67 -3.64 -3.57
C LEU A 336 -2.28 -4.29 -3.64
N MET A 337 -1.47 -4.06 -2.61
CA MET A 337 -0.09 -4.57 -2.52
C MET A 337 0.02 -5.96 -1.90
N ALA A 338 -1.08 -6.54 -1.41
CA ALA A 338 -1.09 -7.83 -0.73
C ALA A 338 -0.47 -9.00 -1.54
N PRO A 339 -0.58 -9.05 -2.88
CA PRO A 339 0.11 -10.09 -3.65
C PRO A 339 1.62 -9.87 -3.75
N PHE A 340 2.13 -8.66 -3.47
CA PHE A 340 3.50 -8.26 -3.81
C PHE A 340 4.40 -8.03 -2.60
N ALA A 341 3.86 -7.51 -1.49
CA ALA A 341 4.68 -7.17 -0.34
C ALA A 341 3.87 -7.15 0.96
N PRO A 342 4.42 -7.68 2.08
CA PRO A 342 3.84 -7.52 3.40
C PRO A 342 3.95 -6.08 3.88
N GLN A 343 2.82 -5.44 4.12
CA GLN A 343 2.69 -4.05 4.58
C GLN A 343 1.49 -3.83 5.51
N ALA A 344 0.47 -4.69 5.47
CA ALA A 344 -0.77 -4.55 6.23
C ALA A 344 -0.57 -4.93 7.70
N PHE A 345 0.02 -6.09 7.97
CA PHE A 345 0.21 -6.62 9.32
C PHE A 345 1.55 -6.16 9.90
N THR A 346 1.78 -4.86 9.92
CA THR A 346 3.02 -4.26 10.45
C THR A 346 2.69 -3.23 11.53
N TRP A 347 3.58 -3.08 12.51
CA TRP A 347 3.43 -2.08 13.56
C TRP A 347 3.24 -0.65 13.00
N THR A 348 3.95 -0.31 11.93
CA THR A 348 3.83 1.02 11.29
C THR A 348 2.42 1.26 10.71
N ASN A 349 1.76 0.21 10.20
CA ASN A 349 0.41 0.31 9.69
C ASN A 349 -0.61 0.48 10.83
N PHE A 350 -0.49 -0.35 11.87
CA PHE A 350 -1.34 -0.24 13.06
C PHE A 350 -1.18 1.10 13.76
N GLY A 351 0.06 1.58 13.92
CA GLY A 351 0.38 2.89 14.48
C GLY A 351 -0.23 4.03 13.67
N PHE A 352 -0.21 3.96 12.34
CA PHE A 352 -0.85 4.96 11.50
C PHE A 352 -2.38 4.99 11.66
N ILE A 353 -3.01 3.81 11.70
CA ILE A 353 -4.47 3.70 11.91
C ILE A 353 -4.84 4.24 13.30
N ALA A 354 -4.10 3.85 14.34
CA ALA A 354 -4.28 4.34 15.70
C ALA A 354 -4.13 5.87 15.77
N LEU A 355 -3.08 6.42 15.14
CA LEU A 355 -2.88 7.87 15.04
C LEU A 355 -4.08 8.56 14.40
N CYS A 356 -4.61 8.03 13.29
CA CYS A 356 -5.78 8.61 12.64
C CYS A 356 -7.03 8.58 13.54
N LEU A 357 -7.24 7.51 14.30
CA LEU A 357 -8.36 7.39 15.23
C LEU A 357 -8.23 8.36 16.41
N VAL A 358 -7.03 8.48 17.00
CA VAL A 358 -6.74 9.43 18.08
C VAL A 358 -6.94 10.86 17.59
N LEU A 359 -6.36 11.21 16.44
CA LEU A 359 -6.54 12.54 15.87
C LEU A 359 -8.00 12.83 15.53
N HIS A 360 -8.77 11.85 15.06
CA HIS A 360 -10.20 12.01 14.86
C HIS A 360 -10.94 12.27 16.17
N ALA A 361 -10.64 11.53 17.24
CA ALA A 361 -11.23 11.76 18.55
C ALA A 361 -10.91 13.17 19.10
N CYS A 362 -9.68 13.65 18.89
CA CYS A 362 -9.27 15.00 19.26
C CYS A 362 -10.07 16.11 18.55
N THR A 363 -10.74 15.83 17.42
CA THR A 363 -11.56 16.86 16.74
C THR A 363 -12.80 17.24 17.54
N VAL A 364 -13.24 16.39 18.48
CA VAL A 364 -14.33 16.70 19.41
C VAL A 364 -13.92 17.80 20.38
N LEU A 365 -12.65 17.83 20.80
CA LEU A 365 -12.09 18.77 21.78
C LEU A 365 -11.83 20.17 21.21
N LEU A 366 -11.74 20.32 19.88
CA LEU A 366 -11.53 21.61 19.25
C LEU A 366 -12.84 22.40 19.21
N PRO A 367 -12.85 23.74 19.32
CA PRO A 367 -14.08 24.54 19.18
C PRO A 367 -14.60 24.58 17.73
N THR A 368 -15.92 24.75 17.52
CA THR A 368 -16.48 25.02 16.17
C THR A 368 -16.60 26.53 15.99
N ARG A 369 -16.04 27.09 14.92
CA ARG A 369 -16.28 28.49 14.54
C ARG A 369 -17.74 28.83 14.23
N ASN A 370 -18.59 27.80 14.03
CA ASN A 370 -20.02 27.94 13.74
C ASN A 370 -20.92 27.41 14.88
N ALA A 371 -20.39 27.23 16.10
CA ALA A 371 -21.26 26.93 17.24
C ALA A 371 -22.04 28.21 17.57
N VAL A 372 -23.33 28.23 17.21
CA VAL A 372 -24.27 29.20 17.75
C VAL A 372 -24.18 29.07 19.28
N PRO A 373 -24.00 30.16 20.05
CA PRO A 373 -24.04 30.08 21.50
C PRO A 373 -25.39 29.50 21.90
N THR A 374 -25.40 28.34 22.56
CA THR A 374 -26.59 27.90 23.26
C THR A 374 -26.87 28.96 24.33
N PRO A 375 -28.05 29.61 24.35
CA PRO A 375 -28.39 30.52 25.43
C PRO A 375 -28.31 29.71 26.73
N ALA A 376 -27.58 30.22 27.72
CA ALA A 376 -27.66 29.69 29.07
C ALA A 376 -29.13 29.81 29.52
N ALA A 377 -29.70 28.68 29.96
CA ALA A 377 -31.02 28.61 30.56
C ALA A 377 -30.97 29.10 32.01
#